data_AF-A0A838RMC9-F1
#
_entry.id   AF-A0A838RMC9-F1
#
_cell.length_a   1.000
_cell.length_b   1.000
_cell.length_c   1.000
_cell.angle_alpha   90.00
_cell.angle_beta   90.00
_cell.angle_gamma   90.00
#
_symmetry.space_group_name_H-M   'P 1'
#
loop_
_entity.id
_entity.type
_entity.pdbx_description
1 polymer ?
#
loop_
_entity_poly.entity_id
_entity_poly.type
_entity_poly.pdbx_seq_one_letter_code
_entity_poly.pdbx_strand_id
1 'polypeptide(L)'
;MAVEITINRSTKTMVMPQGEAEKIKDIVGGQIRKVGALTSAGGTNRWVAGGNLEELADILRGAGYEVHLVGQPVLYEEDEEDEW
;
A
#
# COMPACT_ATOMS: atom_id res chain seq x y z
N MET A 1 -5.63 20.46 -6.57
CA MET A 1 -4.76 19.93 -5.51
C MET A 1 -4.59 18.45 -5.80
N ALA A 2 -3.36 17.96 -5.92
CA ALA A 2 -3.11 16.53 -6.07
C ALA A 2 -3.37 15.84 -4.72
N VAL A 3 -3.92 14.63 -4.75
CA VAL A 3 -4.09 13.83 -3.55
C VAL A 3 -2.79 13.09 -3.26
N GLU A 4 -2.23 13.32 -2.09
CA GLU A 4 -1.00 12.67 -1.63
C GLU A 4 -1.30 11.28 -1.03
N ILE A 5 -0.52 10.29 -1.45
CA ILE A 5 -0.56 8.92 -0.96
C ILE A 5 0.85 8.53 -0.52
N THR A 6 0.96 8.02 0.69
CA THR A 6 2.24 7.53 1.22
C THR A 6 2.20 6.01 1.38
N ILE A 7 3.18 5.32 0.82
CA ILE A 7 3.32 3.86 0.89
C ILE A 7 4.64 3.53 1.59
N ASN A 8 4.56 2.85 2.72
CA ASN A 8 5.73 2.37 3.44
C ASN A 8 6.23 1.06 2.81
N ARG A 9 7.45 1.05 2.28
CA ARG A 9 8.07 -0.10 1.62
C ARG A 9 8.28 -1.28 2.57
N SER A 10 8.62 -1.01 3.82
CA SER A 10 8.94 -2.05 4.80
C SER A 10 7.70 -2.77 5.33
N THR A 11 6.62 -2.03 5.58
CA THR A 11 5.37 -2.58 6.16
C THR A 11 4.26 -2.73 5.14
N LYS A 12 4.52 -2.36 3.88
CA LYS A 12 3.54 -2.24 2.78
C LYS A 12 2.29 -1.42 3.14
N THR A 13 2.36 -0.63 4.22
CA THR A 13 1.22 0.13 4.73
C THR A 13 1.04 1.38 3.90
N MET A 14 -0.20 1.65 3.51
CA MET A 14 -0.61 2.84 2.77
C MET A 14 -1.41 3.78 3.67
N VAL A 15 -1.10 5.06 3.54
CA VAL A 15 -1.84 6.16 4.14
C VAL A 15 -2.39 7.02 3.00
N MET A 16 -3.71 7.21 3.02
CA MET A 16 -4.45 7.96 2.01
C MET A 16 -5.67 8.64 2.66
N PRO A 17 -6.23 9.70 2.06
CA PRO A 17 -7.45 10.33 2.56
C PRO A 17 -8.63 9.37 2.60
N GLN A 18 -9.49 9.55 3.62
CA GLN A 18 -10.59 8.63 3.95
C GLN A 18 -11.63 8.46 2.83
N GLY A 19 -11.80 9.47 1.97
CA GLY A 19 -12.73 9.43 0.82
C GLY A 19 -12.14 8.90 -0.49
N GLU A 20 -10.82 8.66 -0.56
CA GLU A 20 -10.16 8.22 -1.80
C GLU A 20 -9.93 6.71 -1.83
N ALA A 21 -10.10 6.03 -0.69
CA ALA A 21 -9.80 4.62 -0.57
C ALA A 21 -10.62 3.71 -1.50
N GLU A 22 -11.91 4.01 -1.71
CA GLU A 22 -12.74 3.23 -2.64
C GLU A 22 -12.31 3.43 -4.10
N LYS A 23 -12.00 4.67 -4.50
CA LYS A 23 -11.51 4.97 -5.84
C LYS A 23 -10.15 4.32 -6.11
N ILE A 24 -9.23 4.45 -5.16
CA ILE A 24 -7.90 3.83 -5.23
C ILE A 24 -8.04 2.31 -5.32
N LYS A 25 -8.96 1.69 -4.55
CA LYS A 25 -9.22 0.26 -4.61
C LYS A 25 -9.70 -0.20 -5.99
N ASP A 26 -10.55 0.59 -6.64
CA ASP A 26 -11.06 0.34 -8.00
C ASP A 26 -9.94 0.45 -9.05
N ILE A 27 -9.15 1.53 -8.97
CA ILE A 27 -7.99 1.79 -9.86
C ILE A 27 -6.96 0.67 -9.79
N VAL A 28 -6.60 0.23 -8.58
CA VAL A 28 -5.55 -0.77 -8.36
C VAL A 28 -6.09 -2.20 -8.38
N GLY A 29 -7.34 -2.41 -8.81
CA GLY A 29 -7.91 -3.74 -9.04
C GLY A 29 -7.90 -4.67 -7.83
N GLY A 30 -8.00 -4.13 -6.61
CA GLY A 30 -7.92 -4.94 -5.38
C GLY A 30 -6.52 -5.31 -4.91
N GLN A 31 -5.46 -4.71 -5.46
CA GLN A 31 -4.09 -4.81 -4.92
C GLN A 31 -3.92 -4.17 -3.54
N ILE A 32 -4.97 -3.57 -2.95
CA ILE A 32 -4.93 -3.02 -1.60
C ILE A 32 -5.98 -3.70 -0.72
N ARG A 33 -5.62 -3.96 0.54
CA ARG A 33 -6.52 -4.50 1.55
C ARG A 33 -6.60 -3.60 2.77
N LYS A 34 -7.78 -3.43 3.34
CA LYS A 34 -7.94 -2.74 4.63
C LYS A 34 -7.49 -3.68 5.75
N VAL A 35 -6.57 -3.24 6.60
CA VAL A 35 -6.04 -4.02 7.73
C VAL A 35 -6.45 -3.32 9.01
N GLY A 36 -7.58 -3.73 9.59
CA GLY A 36 -8.05 -3.15 10.86
C GLY A 36 -9.56 -3.08 11.07
N ALA A 37 -10.36 -4.03 10.57
CA ALA A 37 -11.79 -4.10 10.88
C ALA A 37 -12.08 -4.90 12.17
N LEU A 38 -11.18 -4.90 13.16
CA LEU A 38 -11.33 -5.76 14.34
C LEU A 38 -12.26 -5.17 15.41
N THR A 39 -12.72 -3.92 15.27
CA THR A 39 -13.66 -3.32 16.23
C THR A 39 -14.76 -2.51 15.54
N SER A 40 -15.97 -2.62 16.09
CA SER A 40 -17.20 -1.91 15.68
C SER A 40 -17.15 -0.39 15.88
N ALA A 41 -16.01 0.16 16.32
CA ALA A 41 -15.83 1.56 16.73
C ALA A 41 -15.04 2.41 15.72
N GLY A 42 -15.03 2.04 14.44
CA GLY A 42 -14.32 2.80 13.41
C GLY A 42 -12.85 2.41 13.34
N GLY A 43 -12.59 1.23 12.77
CA GLY A 43 -11.25 0.74 12.51
C GLY A 43 -10.37 1.75 11.75
N THR A 44 -9.11 1.83 12.15
CA THR A 44 -8.05 2.65 11.55
C THR A 44 -8.13 2.56 10.02
N ASN A 45 -8.02 3.70 9.30
CA ASN A 45 -7.88 3.74 7.83
C ASN A 45 -6.53 3.20 7.36
N ARG A 46 -6.13 2.06 7.90
CA ARG A 46 -4.87 1.42 7.57
C ARG A 46 -5.13 0.47 6.42
N TRP A 47 -4.46 0.74 5.32
CA TRP A 47 -4.49 -0.08 4.13
C TRP A 47 -3.11 -0.71 3.94
N VAL A 48 -3.07 -1.87 3.31
CA VAL A 48 -1.83 -2.56 2.97
C VAL A 48 -1.85 -2.89 1.49
N ALA A 49 -0.81 -2.46 0.80
CA ALA A 49 -0.51 -2.80 -0.58
C ALA A 49 -0.06 -4.26 -0.69
N GLY A 50 -0.60 -4.97 -1.67
CA GLY A 50 -0.15 -6.27 -2.14
C GLY A 50 0.63 -6.12 -3.44
N GLY A 51 1.35 -7.19 -3.81
CA GLY A 51 2.15 -7.22 -5.05
C GLY A 51 3.36 -6.28 -5.02
N ASN A 52 3.71 -5.79 -6.21
CA ASN A 52 4.83 -4.88 -6.44
C ASN A 52 4.44 -3.43 -6.15
N LEU A 53 5.16 -2.79 -5.21
CA LEU A 53 4.86 -1.44 -4.77
C LEU A 53 5.21 -0.37 -5.80
N GLU A 54 6.18 -0.64 -6.67
CA GLU A 54 6.59 0.31 -7.71
C GLU A 54 5.54 0.39 -8.81
N GLU A 55 5.08 -0.77 -9.31
CA GLU A 55 3.98 -0.85 -10.25
C GLU A 55 2.70 -0.20 -9.69
N LEU A 56 2.39 -0.46 -8.41
CA LEU A 56 1.25 0.17 -7.74
C LEU A 56 1.39 1.71 -7.71
N ALA A 57 2.60 2.22 -7.43
CA ALA A 57 2.85 3.65 -7.41
C ALA A 57 2.72 4.27 -8.81
N ASP A 58 3.17 3.58 -9.86
CA ASP A 58 3.06 4.07 -11.24
C ASP A 58 1.59 4.09 -11.73
N ILE A 59 0.78 3.08 -11.37
CA ILE A 59 -0.66 3.08 -11.65
C ILE A 59 -1.33 4.29 -11.00
N LEU A 60 -1.04 4.53 -9.72
CA LEU A 60 -1.62 5.64 -8.96
C LEU A 60 -1.15 7.02 -9.48
N ARG A 61 0.13 7.15 -9.85
CA ARG A 61 0.64 8.36 -10.52
C ARG A 61 -0.03 8.60 -11.87
N GLY A 62 -0.23 7.54 -12.66
CA GLY A 62 -0.97 7.61 -13.92
C GLY A 62 -2.42 8.05 -13.75
N ALA A 63 -3.03 7.74 -12.60
CA ALA A 63 -4.37 8.21 -12.23
C ALA A 63 -4.40 9.63 -11.64
N GLY A 64 -3.25 10.32 -11.54
CA GLY A 64 -3.15 11.71 -11.10
C GLY A 64 -2.90 11.89 -9.60
N TYR A 65 -2.52 10.84 -8.88
CA TYR A 65 -2.14 10.91 -7.47
C TYR A 65 -0.65 11.20 -7.29
N GLU A 66 -0.30 11.88 -6.20
CA GLU A 66 1.09 12.07 -5.81
C GLU A 66 1.51 10.96 -4.85
N VAL A 67 2.38 10.06 -5.30
CA VAL A 67 2.74 8.84 -4.53
C VAL A 67 4.18 8.90 -4.00
N HIS A 68 4.29 8.87 -2.68
CA HIS A 68 5.53 8.84 -1.92
C HIS A 68 5.82 7.44 -1.41
N LEU A 69 6.89 6.82 -1.93
CA LEU A 69 7.40 5.55 -1.40
C LEU A 69 8.41 5.85 -0.29
N VAL A 70 8.10 5.49 0.95
CA VAL A 70 8.92 5.78 2.13
C VAL A 70 9.44 4.49 2.78
N GLY A 71 10.59 4.59 3.46
CA GLY A 71 11.24 3.46 4.13
C GLY A 71 12.16 2.66 3.21
N GLN A 72 13.07 1.89 3.83
CA GLN A 72 13.98 1.00 3.11
C GLN A 72 13.19 -0.21 2.57
N PRO A 73 13.42 -0.64 1.32
CA PRO A 73 12.91 -1.92 0.86
C PRO A 73 13.47 -3.03 1.75
N VAL A 74 12.61 -3.92 2.24
CA VAL A 74 13.07 -5.12 2.93
C VAL A 74 13.56 -6.06 1.83
N LEU A 75 14.88 -6.14 1.68
CA LEU A 75 15.52 -7.21 0.92
C LEU A 75 15.37 -8.46 1.79
N TYR A 76 14.54 -9.40 1.36
CA TYR A 76 14.65 -10.76 1.86
C TYR A 76 15.82 -11.35 1.09
N GLU A 77 16.97 -11.52 1.75
CA GLU A 77 17.92 -12.53 1.29
C GLU A 77 17.15 -13.85 1.42
N GLU A 78 16.87 -14.51 0.29
CA GLU A 78 16.44 -15.89 0.33
C GLU A 78 17.62 -16.64 0.97
N ASP A 79 17.55 -16.87 2.29
CA ASP A 79 18.39 -17.87 2.95
C ASP A 79 18.23 -19.14 2.12
N GLU A 80 19.24 -19.47 1.33
CA GLU A 80 19.36 -20.75 0.66
C GLU A 80 19.08 -21.81 1.74
N GLU A 81 18.03 -22.61 1.54
CA GLU A 81 17.69 -23.73 2.42
C GLU A 81 18.98 -24.51 2.70
N ASP A 82 19.50 -24.39 3.92
CA ASP A 82 20.51 -25.30 4.45
C ASP A 82 19.88 -26.71 4.43
N GLU A 83 20.18 -27.46 3.35
CA GLU A 83 19.94 -28.89 3.26
C GLU A 83 20.77 -29.58 4.37
N TRP A 84 20.11 -29.90 5.49
CA TRP A 84 20.66 -30.72 6.59
C TRP A 84 20.32 -32.20 6.45
#